data_AF-A0A830CKS4-F1
#
_entry.id   AF-A0A830CKS4-F1
#
_cell.length_a   1.000
_cell.length_b   1.000
_cell.length_c   1.000
_cell.angle_alpha   90.00
_cell.angle_beta   90.00
_cell.angle_gamma   90.00
#
_symmetry.space_group_name_H-M   'P 1'
#
loop_
_entity.id
_entity.type
_entity.pdbx_description
1 polymer ?
#
loop_
_entity_poly.entity_id
_entity_poly.type
_entity_poly.pdbx_seq_one_letter_code
_entity_poly.pdbx_strand_id
1 'polypeptide(L)' 'MAVYVGKKEGDFQRILVPVVYFNHPMFGDLLRESEKEYGFDQPGGLTIPCRISEFERVQTRIEVLCSHIFWPN' A
#
# COMPACT_ATOMS: atom_id res chain seq x y z
N MET A 1 3.63 -2.30 -9.22
CA MET A 1 3.00 -3.55 -8.72
C MET A 1 1.55 -3.26 -8.37
N ALA A 2 0.63 -4.21 -8.55
CA ALA A 2 -0.77 -4.04 -8.16
C ALA A 2 -0.98 -4.52 -6.72
N VAL A 3 -1.73 -3.75 -5.93
CA VAL A 3 -2.21 -4.12 -4.59
C VAL A 3 -3.72 -3.94 -4.52
N TYR A 4 -4.38 -4.73 -3.68
CA TYR A 4 -5.80 -4.57 -3.37
C TYR A 4 -5.92 -3.79 -2.07
N VAL A 5 -6.76 -2.77 -2.03
CA VAL A 5 -6.95 -1.94 -0.83
C VAL A 5 -8.44 -1.95 -0.48
N GLY A 6 -8.75 -2.26 0.77
CA GLY A 6 -10.13 -2.39 1.23
C GLY A 6 -10.19 -3.12 2.57
N LYS A 7 -11.37 -3.14 3.19
CA LYS A 7 -11.62 -3.90 4.43
C LYS A 7 -12.33 -5.21 4.10
N LYS A 8 -12.20 -6.25 4.93
CA LYS A 8 -12.81 -7.59 4.74
C LYS A 8 -14.30 -7.57 4.36
N GLU A 9 -15.06 -6.60 4.86
CA GLU A 9 -16.51 -6.49 4.64
C GLU A 9 -16.89 -5.41 3.61
N GLY A 10 -15.91 -4.81 2.91
CA GLY A 10 -16.14 -3.75 1.93
C GLY A 10 -15.58 -4.07 0.55
N ASP A 11 -15.74 -3.12 -0.37
CA ASP A 11 -15.18 -3.24 -1.71
C ASP A 11 -13.65 -3.09 -1.69
N PHE A 12 -12.98 -3.94 -2.46
CA PHE A 12 -11.55 -3.84 -2.70
C PHE A 12 -11.29 -3.07 -4.00
N GLN A 13 -10.38 -2.10 -3.95
CA GLN A 13 -9.89 -1.40 -5.12
C GLN A 13 -8.49 -1.87 -5.47
N ARG A 14 -8.27 -2.18 -6.75
CA ARG A 14 -6.94 -2.53 -7.26
C ARG A 14 -6.19 -1.25 -7.63
N ILE A 15 -5.06 -1.01 -6.98
CA ILE A 15 -4.22 0.19 -7.17
C ILE A 15 -2.83 -0.22 -7.63
N LEU A 16 -2.26 0.54 -8.57
CA LEU A 16 -0.87 0.39 -8.99
C LEU A 16 0.02 1.28 -8.15
N VAL A 17 1.05 0.68 -7.54
CA VAL A 17 2.06 1.39 -6.76
C VAL A 17 3.48 1.11 -7.26
N PRO A 18 4.39 2.09 -7.17
CA PRO A 18 5.81 1.86 -7.41
C PRO A 18 6.36 0.80 -6.45
N VAL A 19 7.23 -0.09 -6.94
CA VAL A 19 7.84 -1.14 -6.11
C VAL A 19 8.71 -0.55 -5.00
N VAL A 20 9.24 0.66 -5.19
CA VAL A 20 10.04 1.36 -4.17
C VAL A 20 9.26 1.70 -2.90
N TYR A 21 7.91 1.75 -2.95
CA TYR A 21 7.11 2.05 -1.75
C TYR A 21 7.21 0.92 -0.71
N PHE A 22 7.44 -0.32 -1.13
CA PHE A 22 7.53 -1.48 -0.23
C PHE A 22 8.69 -1.38 0.76
N ASN A 23 9.73 -0.60 0.44
CA ASN A 23 10.86 -0.34 1.33
C ASN A 23 10.65 0.85 2.26
N HIS A 24 9.56 1.61 2.10
CA HIS A 24 9.27 2.76 2.95
C HIS A 24 8.63 2.31 4.27
N PRO A 25 9.10 2.78 5.44
CA PRO A 25 8.58 2.35 6.74
C PRO A 25 7.06 2.44 6.88
N MET A 26 6.46 3.54 6.39
CA MET A 26 5.01 3.71 6.41
C MET A 26 4.24 2.68 5.57
N PHE A 27 4.83 2.19 4.48
CA PHE A 27 4.23 1.11 3.72
C PHE A 27 4.46 -0.23 4.43
N GLY A 28 5.62 -0.39 5.07
CA GLY A 28 5.91 -1.53 5.95
C GLY A 28 4.88 -1.71 7.05
N ASP A 29 4.38 -0.62 7.64
CA ASP A 29 3.29 -0.67 8.62
C ASP A 29 2.00 -1.25 8.00
N LEU A 30 1.66 -0.86 6.78
CA LEU A 30 0.52 -1.42 6.04
C LEU A 30 0.69 -2.92 5.72
N LEU A 31 1.90 -3.32 5.35
CA LEU A 31 2.25 -4.73 5.10
C LEU A 31 2.12 -5.57 6.36
N ARG A 32 2.55 -5.05 7.50
CA ARG A 32 2.46 -5.74 8.78
C ARG A 32 1.00 -5.94 9.21
N GLU A 33 0.13 -4.96 8.97
CA GLU A 33 -1.31 -5.13 9.22
C GLU A 33 -1.93 -6.15 8.25
N SER A 34 -1.54 -6.14 6.97
CA SER A 34 -1.94 -7.16 6.00
C SER A 34 -1.55 -8.57 6.46
N GLU A 35 -0.31 -8.75 6.89
CA GLU A 35 0.21 -10.01 7.41
C GLU A 35 -0.59 -10.49 8.63
N LYS A 36 -0.91 -9.61 9.58
CA LYS A 36 -1.71 -9.98 10.76
C LYS A 36 -3.11 -10.44 10.40
N GLU A 37 -3.75 -9.82 9.42
CA GLU A 37 -5.16 -10.08 9.09
C GLU A 37 -5.35 -11.26 8.13
N TYR A 38 -4.43 -11.44 7.20
CA TYR A 38 -4.53 -12.40 6.10
C TYR A 38 -3.39 -13.42 6.05
N GLY A 39 -2.32 -13.22 6.83
CA GLY A 39 -1.11 -14.04 6.77
C GLY A 39 -0.25 -13.76 5.54
N PHE A 40 0.79 -14.57 5.37
CA PHE A 40 1.69 -14.50 4.21
C PHE A 40 1.17 -15.29 3.00
N ASP A 41 0.36 -16.32 3.21
CA ASP A 41 -0.14 -17.21 2.16
C ASP A 41 -1.50 -16.72 1.64
N GLN A 42 -1.49 -15.53 1.04
CA GLN A 42 -2.69 -14.93 0.46
C GLN A 42 -2.87 -15.44 -0.98
N PRO A 43 -4.03 -16.03 -1.32
CA PRO A 43 -4.31 -16.43 -2.70
C PRO A 43 -4.46 -15.17 -3.58
N GLY A 44 -3.46 -14.92 -4.44
CA GLY A 44 -3.49 -13.83 -5.41
C GLY A 44 -2.53 -12.68 -5.08
N GLY A 45 -3.05 -11.45 -5.10
CA GLY A 45 -2.27 -10.22 -4.87
C GLY A 45 -2.29 -9.75 -3.43
N LEU A 46 -1.31 -8.93 -3.06
CA LEU A 46 -1.21 -8.33 -1.73
C LEU A 46 -2.45 -7.46 -1.42
N THR A 47 -3.13 -7.79 -0.33
CA THR A 47 -4.30 -7.05 0.16
C THR A 47 -3.95 -6.19 1.36
N ILE A 48 -4.18 -4.88 1.29
CA ILE A 48 -3.93 -3.91 2.36
C ILE A 48 -5.25 -3.63 3.10
N PRO A 49 -5.38 -4.02 4.39
CA PRO A 49 -6.62 -3.90 5.16
C PRO A 49 -6.84 -2.47 5.68
N CYS A 50 -6.96 -1.48 4.81
CA CYS A 50 -7.26 -0.10 5.20
C CYS A 50 -8.29 0.54 4.26
N ARG A 51 -8.81 1.71 4.66
CA ARG A 51 -9.66 2.49 3.76
C ARG A 51 -8.80 3.08 2.64
N ILE A 52 -9.39 3.24 1.45
CA ILE A 52 -8.73 3.91 0.30
C ILE A 52 -8.17 5.28 0.71
N SER A 53 -8.96 6.08 1.44
CA SER A 53 -8.54 7.41 1.88
C SER A 53 -7.37 7.39 2.88
N GLU A 54 -7.18 6.31 3.63
CA GLU A 54 -6.00 6.12 4.51
C GLU A 54 -4.78 5.73 3.69
N PHE A 55 -4.97 4.85 2.70
CA PHE A 55 -3.93 4.46 1.76
C PHE A 55 -3.40 5.64 0.94
N GLU A 56 -4.28 6.45 0.37
CA GLU A 56 -3.91 7.67 -0.38
C GLU A 56 -3.08 8.63 0.47
N ARG A 57 -3.43 8.81 1.77
CA ARG A 57 -2.63 9.64 2.68
C ARG A 57 -1.21 9.09 2.88
N VAL A 58 -1.06 7.77 2.94
CA VAL A 58 0.25 7.13 3.02
C VAL A 58 1.02 7.34 1.71
N GLN A 59 0.39 7.13 0.56
CA GLN A 59 1.01 7.39 -0.74
C GLN A 59 1.49 8.84 -0.87
N THR A 60 0.62 9.82 -0.60
CA THR A 60 0.98 11.25 -0.66
C THR A 60 2.15 11.56 0.27
N ARG A 61 2.20 10.98 1.48
CA ARG A 61 3.32 11.19 2.40
C ARG A 61 4.62 10.56 1.89
N ILE A 62 4.56 9.37 1.30
CA ILE A 62 5.72 8.73 0.67
C ILE A 62 6.20 9.58 -0.51
N GLU A 63 5.30 10.07 -1.34
CA GLU A 63 5.60 10.90 -2.52
C GLU A 63 6.27 12.23 -2.14
N VAL A 64 5.74 12.92 -1.13
CA VAL A 64 6.33 14.17 -0.61
C VAL A 64 7.74 13.92 -0.06
N LEU A 65 7.97 12.80 0.63
CA LEU A 65 9.29 12.44 1.15
C LEU A 65 10.25 11.98 0.05
N CYS A 66 9.75 11.35 -1.00
CA CYS A 66 10.51 10.90 -2.16
C CYS A 66 10.56 11.94 -3.30
N SER A 67 10.16 13.19 -3.06
CA SER A 67 10.04 14.22 -4.10
C SER A 67 11.37 14.60 -4.78
N HIS A 68 12.52 14.18 -4.24
CA HIS A 68 13.83 14.29 -4.91
C HIS A 68 14.16 13.12 -5.86
N ILE A 69 13.36 12.05 -5.87
CA ILE A 69 13.63 10.82 -6.66
C ILE A 69 12.66 10.71 -7.85
N PHE A 70 11.45 11.28 -7.76
CA PHE A 70 10.37 10.99 -8.71
C PHE A 70 10.13 12.03 -9.83
N TRP A 71 10.83 13.18 -9.83
CA TRP A 71 10.78 14.12 -10.95
C TRP A 71 12.20 14.60 -11.31
N PRO A 72 12.97 13.86 -12.12
CA PRO A 72 14.07 14.49 -12.82
C PRO A 72 13.44 15.44 -13.84
N ASN A 73 13.87 16.70 -13.80
CA ASN A 73 13.58 17.72 -14.80
C ASN A 73 13.85 17.21 -16.22
#